data_AF-A0A5K1DG08-F1
#
_entry.id   AF-A0A5K1DG08-F1
#
_cell.length_a   1.000
_cell.length_b   1.000
_cell.length_c   1.000
_cell.angle_alpha   90.00
_cell.angle_beta   90.00
_cell.angle_gamma   90.00
#
_symmetry.space_group_name_H-M   'P 1'
#
loop_
_entity.id
_entity.type
_entity.pdbx_description
1 polymer ?
#
loop_
_entity_poly.entity_id
_entity_poly.type
_entity_poly.pdbx_seq_one_letter_code
_entity_poly.pdbx_strand_id
1 'polypeptide(L)' 'FDAAVALERLKGKRMMFVGDSLQKGMWLSFVCSVESHIPELEKSLIRRGRDLSIFVAK' A
#
# COMPACT_ATOMS: atom_id res chain seq x y z
N PHE A 1 -3.95 14.69 2.04
CA PHE A 1 -3.51 13.38 2.54
C PHE A 1 -2.06 13.53 2.96
N ASP A 2 -1.71 13.13 4.19
CA ASP A 2 -0.34 13.15 4.70
C ASP A 2 0.17 11.71 4.78
N ALA A 3 1.16 11.38 3.96
CA ALA A 3 1.68 10.03 3.85
C ALA A 3 2.44 9.58 5.10
N ALA A 4 3.19 10.49 5.75
CA ALA A 4 3.95 10.17 6.95
C ALA A 4 3.00 9.84 8.12
N VAL A 5 1.94 10.64 8.31
CA VAL A 5 0.92 10.36 9.33
C VAL A 5 0.19 9.05 9.03
N ALA A 6 -0.13 8.76 7.77
CA ALA A 6 -0.77 7.50 7.39
C ALA A 6 0.12 6.29 7.71
N LEU A 7 1.42 6.36 7.40
CA LEU A 7 2.39 5.30 7.70
C LEU A 7 2.55 5.08 9.20
N GLU A 8 2.67 6.15 10.00
CA GLU A 8 2.71 6.06 11.46
C GLU A 8 1.48 5.33 12.04
N ARG A 9 0.27 5.64 11.53
CA ARG A 9 -0.97 5.00 11.99
C ARG A 9 -1.05 3.52 11.60
N LEU A 10 -0.35 3.13 10.53
CA LEU A 10 -0.31 1.78 9.97
C LEU A 10 0.85 0.92 10.48
N LYS A 11 1.79 1.45 11.27
CA LYS A 11 2.86 0.67 11.88
C LYS A 11 2.31 -0.52 12.66
N GLY A 12 2.84 -1.72 12.36
CA GLY A 12 2.41 -2.99 12.96
C GLY A 12 1.02 -3.46 12.54
N LYS A 13 0.37 -2.82 11.56
CA LYS A 13 -0.98 -3.15 11.09
C LYS A 13 -0.98 -3.50 9.61
N ARG A 14 -2.08 -4.09 9.16
CA ARG A 14 -2.34 -4.41 7.75
C ARG A 14 -3.60 -3.69 7.32
N MET A 15 -3.52 -2.96 6.21
CA MET A 15 -4.67 -2.37 5.53
C MET A 15 -4.95 -3.17 4.26
N MET A 16 -6.22 -3.46 4.00
CA MET A 16 -6.64 -4.18 2.80
C MET A 16 -7.83 -3.47 2.16
N PHE A 17 -7.76 -3.33 0.84
CA PHE A 17 -8.86 -2.85 0.01
C PHE A 17 -9.48 -4.07 -0.67
N VAL A 18 -10.78 -4.31 -0.45
CA VAL A 18 -11.49 -5.48 -0.98
C VAL A 18 -12.69 -5.00 -1.78
N GLY A 19 -12.75 -5.33 -3.05
CA GLY A 19 -13.85 -4.92 -3.93
C GLY A 19 -13.54 -5.18 -5.39
N ASP A 20 -14.16 -4.39 -6.25
CA ASP A 20 -13.99 -4.46 -7.70
C ASP A 20 -12.75 -3.68 -8.19
N SER A 21 -12.74 -3.35 -9.49
CA SER A 21 -11.68 -2.59 -10.13
C SER A 21 -11.52 -1.16 -9.57
N LEU A 22 -12.59 -0.52 -9.06
CA LEU A 22 -12.51 0.81 -8.47
C LEU A 22 -11.74 0.76 -7.16
N GLN A 23 -11.99 -0.25 -6.34
CA GLN A 23 -11.30 -0.43 -5.07
C GLN A 23 -9.82 -0.78 -5.27
N LYS A 24 -9.50 -1.52 -6.34
CA LYS A 24 -8.12 -1.73 -6.80
C LYS A 24 -7.44 -0.42 -7.24
N GLY A 25 -8.17 0.46 -7.93
CA GLY A 25 -7.70 1.79 -8.30
C GLY A 25 -7.36 2.64 -7.07
N MET A 26 -8.24 2.66 -6.07
CA MET A 26 -7.98 3.37 -4.81
C MET A 26 -6.75 2.83 -4.08
N TRP A 27 -6.58 1.51 -4.02
CA TRP A 27 -5.38 0.90 -3.45
C TRP A 27 -4.10 1.33 -4.18
N LEU A 28 -4.11 1.35 -5.51
CA LEU A 28 -2.97 1.82 -6.31
C LEU A 28 -2.63 3.28 -5.99
N SER A 29 -3.64 4.17 -5.99
CA SER A 29 -3.44 5.59 -5.65
C SER A 29 -2.91 5.80 -4.24
N PHE A 30 -3.39 5.00 -3.28
CA PHE A 30 -2.89 5.02 -1.90
C PHE A 30 -1.43 4.59 -1.83
N VAL A 31 -1.07 3.48 -2.47
CA VAL A 31 0.31 2.99 -2.53
C VAL A 31 1.24 4.05 -3.10
N CYS A 32 0.94 4.63 -4.27
CA CYS A 32 1.78 5.68 -4.87
C CYS A 32 1.97 6.90 -3.95
N SER A 33 0.96 7.24 -3.14
CA SER A 33 1.04 8.36 -2.21
C SER A 33 2.03 8.10 -1.06
N VAL A 34 2.10 6.86 -0.57
CA VAL A 34 2.99 6.49 0.56
C VAL A 34 4.37 6.01 0.10
N GLU A 35 4.47 5.47 -1.11
CA GLU A 35 5.68 4.88 -1.66
C GLU A 35 6.85 5.86 -1.72
N SER A 36 6.58 7.13 -2.04
CA SER A 36 7.58 8.19 -2.13
C SER A 36 8.26 8.54 -0.80
N HIS A 37 7.64 8.17 0.33
CA HIS A 37 8.14 8.44 1.67
C HIS A 37 8.94 7.26 2.26
N ILE A 38 8.99 6.13 1.55
CA ILE A 38 9.66 4.91 2.00
C ILE A 38 10.94 4.70 1.16
N PRO A 39 12.10 4.49 1.79
CA PRO A 39 13.33 4.14 1.08
C PRO A 39 13.16 2.90 0.18
N GLU A 40 13.85 2.87 -0.97
CA GLU A 40 13.68 1.80 -1.96
C GLU A 40 13.96 0.40 -1.39
N LEU A 41 14.92 0.29 -0.48
CA LEU A 41 15.32 -0.97 0.17
C LEU A 41 14.33 -1.45 1.25
N GLU A 42 13.39 -0.58 1.66
CA GLU A 42 12.43 -0.84 2.74
C GLU A 42 11.01 -1.10 2.21
N LYS A 43 10.81 -1.10 0.89
CA LYS A 43 9.52 -1.39 0.26
C LYS A 43 9.59 -2.59 -0.68
N SER A 44 8.47 -3.29 -0.82
CA SER A 44 8.33 -4.34 -1.84
C SER A 44 6.88 -4.51 -2.28
N LEU A 45 6.69 -4.96 -3.52
CA LEU A 45 5.38 -5.28 -4.08
C LEU A 45 5.36 -6.75 -4.50
N ILE A 46 4.43 -7.51 -3.91
CA ILE A 46 4.25 -8.93 -4.17
C ILE A 46 2.88 -9.14 -4.79
N ARG A 47 2.82 -9.78 -5.96
CA ARG A 47 1.57 -10.15 -6.60
C ARG A 47 1.32 -11.65 -6.48
N ARG A 48 0.19 -12.03 -5.90
CA ARG A 48 -0.27 -13.42 -5.75
C ARG A 48 -1.47 -13.67 -6.65
N GLY A 49 -1.24 -14.38 -7.76
CA GLY A 49 -2.27 -14.63 -8.76
C GLY A 49 -2.77 -13.34 -9.42
N ARG A 50 -4.07 -13.30 -9.78
CA ARG A 50 -4.70 -12.13 -10.41
C ARG A 50 -5.32 -11.16 -9.42
N ASP A 51 -5.70 -11.65 -8.24
CA ASP A 51 -6.67 -10.97 -7.38
C ASP A 51 -6.03 -10.35 -6.13
N LEU A 52 -4.81 -10.75 -5.76
CA LEU A 52 -4.15 -10.26 -4.54
C LEU A 52 -2.80 -9.58 -4.85
N SER A 53 -2.74 -8.29 -4.56
CA SER A 53 -1.50 -7.50 -4.55
C SER A 53 -1.19 -7.06 -3.13
N ILE A 54 0.06 -7.24 -2.70
CA ILE A 54 0.53 -6.95 -1.34
C ILE A 54 1.70 -5.99 -1.45
N PHE A 55 1.52 -4.76 -0.96
CA PHE A 55 2.60 -3.81 -0.76
C PHE A 55 3.08 -3.92 0.69
N VAL A 56 4.39 -4.06 0.88
CA VAL A 56 5.03 -4.15 2.19
C VAL A 56 5.97 -2.96 2.34
N ALA A 57 5.81 -2.22 3.44
CA ALA A 57 6.72 -1.21 3.92
C ALA A 57 7.32 -1.71 5.23
N LYS A 58 8.65 -1.71 5.35
CA LYS A 58 9.39 -2.09 6.55
C LYS A 58 9.71 -0.90 7.43
#